data_AF-A0A1X7SEM4-F1
#
_entry.id   AF-A0A1X7SEM4-F1
#
_cell.length_a   1.000
_cell.length_b   1.000
_cell.length_c   1.000
_cell.angle_alpha   90.00
_cell.angle_beta   90.00
_cell.angle_gamma   90.00
#
_symmetry.space_group_name_H-M   'P 1'
#
loop_
_entity.id
_entity.type
_entity.pdbx_description
1 polymer ?
#
loop_
_entity_poly.entity_id
_entity_poly.type
_entity_poly.pdbx_seq_one_letter_code
_entity_poly.pdbx_strand_id
1 'polypeptide(L)'
;MKVVVVPSNHEIFSITGNLSNLLQAEQLNYAVAASCIEATKETLANLRCEDEWDKIWDEAATLAQAHEVEVSPLRRRRRLPTNLSDSVVEAHTGGNTSVHEYRTVLYYATIDTLLQDLNDRFSELNLSLLKSLQALVPNSGTFLNLSSLQPFLTHYGIDEEGISSELLTALTVLREVSPLTSINQVYSHLNEVKECFPLLLEALQIAMTIGVTTATAERTFSSLRRLKTYLRSTMSQERLNHLSLLHIERDLSTKLWDNLDDVVLKFSLEHKNSRMVLQ
;
A
#
# COMPACT_ATOMS: atom_id res chain seq x y z
N MET A 1 -5.25 -29.53 -7.94
CA MET A 1 -4.49 -28.26 -7.80
C MET A 1 -5.37 -27.01 -7.86
N LYS A 2 -6.28 -26.83 -8.84
CA LYS A 2 -7.11 -25.61 -8.93
C LYS A 2 -8.15 -25.46 -7.81
N VAL A 3 -8.67 -26.55 -7.27
CA VAL A 3 -9.81 -26.48 -6.33
C VAL A 3 -9.41 -26.08 -4.91
N VAL A 4 -8.22 -26.45 -4.44
CA VAL A 4 -7.73 -26.13 -3.07
C VAL A 4 -7.17 -24.73 -2.96
N VAL A 5 -6.63 -24.18 -4.06
CA VAL A 5 -6.04 -22.83 -4.08
C VAL A 5 -7.12 -21.74 -3.97
N VAL A 6 -8.37 -22.03 -4.36
CA VAL A 6 -9.44 -21.02 -4.37
C VAL A 6 -9.93 -20.68 -2.95
N PRO A 7 -10.27 -21.65 -2.07
CA PRO A 7 -10.69 -21.36 -0.70
C PRO A 7 -9.56 -20.75 0.13
N SER A 8 -8.35 -21.32 0.06
CA SER A 8 -7.20 -20.82 0.81
C SER A 8 -6.88 -19.37 0.49
N ASN A 9 -6.92 -19.01 -0.80
CA ASN A 9 -6.66 -17.64 -1.22
C ASN A 9 -7.82 -16.70 -0.87
N HIS A 10 -9.06 -17.18 -0.92
CA HIS A 10 -10.23 -16.36 -0.59
C HIS A 10 -10.17 -15.85 0.86
N GLU A 11 -9.85 -16.73 1.81
CA GLU A 11 -9.77 -16.38 3.22
C GLU A 11 -8.61 -15.39 3.49
N ILE A 12 -7.41 -15.70 2.98
CA ILE A 12 -6.23 -14.83 3.10
C ILE A 12 -6.48 -13.46 2.46
N PHE A 13 -7.07 -13.43 1.25
CA PHE A 13 -7.37 -12.16 0.57
C PHE A 13 -8.51 -11.37 1.20
N SER A 14 -9.46 -12.03 1.86
CA SER A 14 -10.51 -11.34 2.63
C SER A 14 -9.92 -10.56 3.80
N ILE A 15 -9.00 -11.17 4.55
CA ILE A 15 -8.32 -10.52 5.70
C ILE A 15 -7.47 -9.35 5.21
N THR A 16 -6.61 -9.58 4.22
CA THR A 16 -5.75 -8.53 3.66
C THR A 16 -6.54 -7.44 2.94
N GLY A 17 -7.69 -7.77 2.36
CA GLY A 17 -8.59 -6.82 1.70
C GLY A 17 -9.16 -5.78 2.66
N ASN A 18 -9.53 -6.18 3.88
CA ASN A 18 -9.99 -5.26 4.92
C ASN A 18 -8.91 -4.24 5.29
N LEU A 19 -7.66 -4.70 5.47
CA LEU A 19 -6.51 -3.83 5.70
C LEU A 19 -6.29 -2.88 4.51
N SER A 20 -6.35 -3.40 3.29
CA SER A 20 -6.16 -2.63 2.06
C SER A 20 -7.17 -1.49 1.97
N ASN A 21 -8.46 -1.77 2.23
CA ASN A 21 -9.51 -0.76 2.22
C ASN A 21 -9.28 0.34 3.27
N LEU A 22 -8.83 -0.05 4.47
CA LEU A 22 -8.49 0.91 5.54
C LEU A 22 -7.34 1.81 5.10
N LEU A 23 -6.24 1.25 4.58
CA LEU A 23 -5.05 2.00 4.16
C LEU A 23 -5.28 2.86 2.91
N GLN A 24 -6.35 2.58 2.16
CA GLN A 24 -6.73 3.35 0.98
C GLN A 24 -7.80 4.42 1.26
N ALA A 25 -8.33 4.50 2.48
CA ALA A 25 -9.29 5.51 2.86
C ALA A 25 -8.68 6.92 2.73
N GLU A 26 -9.50 7.89 2.31
CA GLU A 26 -9.07 9.29 2.13
C GLU A 26 -8.67 9.94 3.48
N GLN A 27 -9.36 9.57 4.55
CA GLN A 27 -9.04 9.97 5.91
C GLN A 27 -8.54 8.76 6.68
N LEU A 28 -7.24 8.72 6.97
CA LEU A 28 -6.61 7.64 7.71
C LEU A 28 -6.30 8.09 9.15
N ASN A 29 -6.80 7.34 10.14
CA ASN A 29 -6.32 7.47 11.52
C ASN A 29 -5.09 6.58 11.70
N TYR A 30 -3.92 7.20 11.83
CA TYR A 30 -2.64 6.50 11.86
C TYR A 30 -2.54 5.46 12.99
N ALA A 31 -2.93 5.76 14.23
CA ALA A 31 -2.80 4.76 15.29
C ALA A 31 -3.72 3.56 15.13
N VAL A 32 -4.96 3.79 14.68
CA VAL A 32 -5.88 2.70 14.36
C VAL A 32 -5.31 1.86 13.22
N ALA A 33 -4.74 2.50 12.19
CA ALA A 33 -4.09 1.80 11.10
C ALA A 33 -2.90 0.95 11.59
N ALA A 34 -2.04 1.47 12.47
CA ALA A 34 -0.94 0.71 13.06
C ALA A 34 -1.42 -0.54 13.82
N SER A 35 -2.43 -0.38 14.68
CA SER A 35 -3.02 -1.50 15.42
C SER A 35 -3.69 -2.51 14.49
N CYS A 36 -4.36 -2.06 13.43
CA CYS A 36 -4.94 -2.95 12.42
C CYS A 36 -3.85 -3.72 11.66
N ILE A 37 -2.73 -3.08 11.31
CA ILE A 37 -1.60 -3.76 10.66
C ILE A 37 -1.06 -4.87 11.58
N GLU A 38 -0.80 -4.56 12.85
CA GLU A 38 -0.32 -5.54 13.85
C GLU A 38 -1.32 -6.70 14.01
N ALA A 39 -2.62 -6.41 14.14
CA ALA A 39 -3.66 -7.42 14.22
C ALA A 39 -3.75 -8.29 12.95
N THR A 40 -3.58 -7.71 11.76
CA THR A 40 -3.55 -8.50 10.52
C THR A 40 -2.34 -9.41 10.42
N LYS A 41 -1.17 -8.99 10.91
CA LYS A 41 0.01 -9.86 10.98
C LYS A 41 -0.22 -11.02 11.94
N GLU A 42 -0.80 -10.76 13.10
CA GLU A 42 -1.12 -11.80 14.08
C GLU A 42 -2.15 -12.79 13.56
N THR A 43 -3.24 -12.32 12.94
CA THR A 43 -4.25 -13.20 12.34
C THR A 43 -3.68 -14.06 11.21
N LEU A 44 -2.84 -13.50 10.33
CA LEU A 44 -2.13 -14.28 9.30
C LEU A 44 -1.17 -15.31 9.90
N ALA A 45 -0.49 -14.98 11.00
CA ALA A 45 0.36 -15.93 11.70
C ALA A 45 -0.45 -17.08 12.34
N ASN A 46 -1.63 -16.78 12.88
CA ASN A 46 -2.52 -17.78 13.47
C ASN A 46 -3.13 -18.73 12.43
N LEU A 47 -3.29 -18.29 11.17
CA LEU A 47 -3.70 -19.16 10.06
C LEU A 47 -2.67 -20.24 9.73
N ARG A 48 -1.42 -20.10 10.20
CA ARG A 48 -0.36 -21.11 10.06
C ARG A 48 -0.50 -22.23 11.10
N CYS A 49 -1.69 -22.83 11.18
CA CYS A 49 -2.02 -23.98 12.04
C CYS A 49 -2.54 -25.17 11.23
N GLU A 50 -2.34 -26.38 11.74
CA GLU A 50 -2.86 -27.59 11.07
C GLU A 50 -4.40 -27.63 11.08
N ASP A 51 -5.03 -27.19 12.19
CA ASP A 51 -6.48 -27.19 12.34
C ASP A 51 -7.18 -26.26 11.32
N GLU A 52 -6.62 -25.07 11.05
CA GLU A 52 -7.17 -24.15 10.05
C GLU A 52 -6.99 -24.69 8.63
N TRP A 53 -5.86 -25.35 8.36
CA TRP A 53 -5.64 -26.01 7.09
C TRP A 53 -6.68 -27.11 6.83
N ASP A 54 -7.01 -27.91 7.85
CA ASP A 54 -7.98 -29.00 7.69
C ASP A 54 -9.38 -28.47 7.36
N LYS A 55 -9.81 -27.36 7.98
CA LYS A 55 -11.06 -26.67 7.60
C LYS A 55 -11.05 -26.21 6.14
N ILE A 56 -10.00 -25.54 5.71
CA ILE A 56 -9.84 -25.06 4.33
C ILE A 56 -9.83 -26.25 3.34
N TRP A 57 -9.21 -27.36 3.73
CA TRP A 57 -9.18 -28.57 2.92
C TRP A 57 -10.56 -29.23 2.81
N ASP A 58 -11.33 -29.29 3.88
CA ASP A 58 -12.69 -29.82 3.88
C ASP A 58 -13.65 -28.94 3.04
N GLU A 59 -13.53 -27.61 3.12
CA GLU A 59 -14.24 -26.68 2.24
C GLU A 59 -13.85 -26.89 0.77
N ALA A 60 -12.56 -27.06 0.49
CA ALA A 60 -12.09 -27.38 -0.87
C ALA A 60 -12.64 -28.72 -1.36
N ALA A 61 -12.71 -29.73 -0.49
CA ALA A 61 -13.23 -31.06 -0.83
C ALA A 61 -14.73 -31.03 -1.12
N THR A 62 -15.52 -30.31 -0.32
CA THR A 62 -16.97 -30.13 -0.55
C THR A 62 -17.25 -29.36 -1.84
N LEU A 63 -16.50 -28.28 -2.11
CA LEU A 63 -16.59 -27.54 -3.37
C LEU A 63 -16.20 -28.39 -4.59
N ALA A 64 -15.19 -29.26 -4.45
CA ALA A 64 -14.81 -30.18 -5.51
C ALA A 64 -15.92 -31.19 -5.83
N GLN A 65 -16.55 -31.75 -4.80
CA GLN A 65 -17.68 -32.67 -4.93
C GLN A 65 -18.89 -31.99 -5.59
N ALA A 66 -19.21 -30.76 -5.19
CA ALA A 66 -20.32 -29.99 -5.75
C ALA A 66 -20.16 -29.68 -7.26
N HIS A 67 -18.92 -29.62 -7.74
CA HIS A 67 -18.60 -29.32 -9.14
C HIS A 67 -18.12 -30.54 -9.94
N GLU A 68 -18.29 -31.76 -9.41
CA GLU A 68 -17.88 -33.03 -10.05
C GLU A 68 -16.40 -33.07 -10.48
N VAL A 69 -15.52 -32.38 -9.73
CA VAL A 69 -14.08 -32.35 -10.03
C VAL A 69 -13.36 -33.45 -9.25
N GLU A 70 -12.71 -34.38 -9.94
CA GLU A 70 -11.85 -35.37 -9.30
C GLU A 70 -10.67 -34.70 -8.57
N VAL A 71 -10.67 -34.82 -7.24
CA VAL A 71 -9.54 -34.42 -6.37
C VAL A 71 -8.51 -35.56 -6.36
N SER A 72 -7.87 -35.83 -7.50
CA SER A 72 -6.75 -36.76 -7.55
C SER A 72 -5.41 -36.01 -7.41
N PRO A 73 -4.52 -36.42 -6.50
CA PRO A 73 -3.26 -35.73 -6.26
C PRO A 73 -2.16 -36.28 -7.16
N LEU A 74 -2.22 -36.11 -8.49
CA LEU A 74 -1.14 -36.58 -9.35
C LEU A 74 -0.72 -35.53 -10.37
N ARG A 75 0.32 -34.75 -10.03
CA ARG A 75 1.24 -34.24 -11.05
C ARG A 75 1.94 -35.44 -11.69
N ARG A 76 2.12 -35.38 -13.02
CA ARG A 76 2.88 -36.37 -13.80
C ARG A 76 4.24 -36.60 -13.13
N ARG A 77 4.51 -37.83 -12.68
CA ARG A 77 5.80 -38.23 -12.10
C ARG A 77 6.91 -37.87 -13.08
N ARG A 78 7.75 -36.89 -12.72
CA ARG A 78 8.95 -36.56 -13.53
C ARG A 78 9.89 -37.74 -13.39
N ARG A 79 10.11 -38.47 -14.50
CA ARG A 79 11.15 -39.49 -14.57
C ARG A 79 12.50 -38.78 -14.69
N LEU A 80 13.47 -39.22 -13.90
CA LEU A 80 14.86 -38.80 -14.08
C LEU A 80 15.30 -39.16 -15.50
N PRO A 81 16.04 -38.28 -16.21
CA PRO A 81 16.70 -38.65 -17.45
C PRO A 81 17.63 -39.83 -17.21
N THR A 82 17.60 -40.83 -18.08
CA THR A 82 18.32 -42.10 -17.92
C THR A 82 19.83 -41.93 -17.71
N ASN A 83 20.40 -40.83 -18.22
CA ASN A 83 21.83 -40.54 -18.16
C ASN A 83 22.29 -39.96 -16.79
N LEU A 84 21.35 -39.67 -15.88
CA LEU A 84 21.61 -39.09 -14.56
C LEU A 84 21.25 -40.06 -13.42
N SER A 85 21.04 -41.35 -13.71
CA SER A 85 20.63 -42.34 -12.70
C SER A 85 21.68 -42.56 -11.61
N ASP A 86 22.96 -42.44 -11.95
CA ASP A 86 24.09 -42.67 -11.04
C ASP A 86 24.65 -41.37 -10.42
N SER A 87 24.01 -40.22 -10.72
CA SER A 87 24.38 -38.93 -10.13
C SER A 87 23.54 -38.64 -8.89
N VAL A 88 24.14 -38.04 -7.86
CA VAL A 88 23.40 -37.50 -6.71
C VAL A 88 22.62 -36.28 -7.20
N VAL A 89 21.30 -36.41 -7.27
CA VAL A 89 20.40 -35.33 -7.68
C VAL A 89 19.76 -34.75 -6.42
N GLU A 90 20.04 -33.47 -6.12
CA GLU A 90 19.43 -32.76 -4.99
C GLU A 90 17.97 -32.31 -5.25
N ALA A 91 17.46 -32.52 -6.45
CA ALA A 91 16.09 -32.14 -6.81
C ALA A 91 15.07 -33.21 -6.43
N HIS A 92 13.98 -32.80 -5.77
CA HIS A 92 12.86 -33.68 -5.40
C HIS A 92 12.26 -34.38 -6.64
N THR A 93 12.44 -35.70 -6.75
CA THR A 93 11.77 -36.53 -7.76
C THR A 93 10.32 -36.77 -7.36
N GLY A 94 9.47 -35.73 -7.50
CA GLY A 94 8.03 -35.66 -7.15
C GLY A 94 7.33 -37.01 -6.90
N GLY A 95 7.56 -37.57 -5.72
CA GLY A 95 7.09 -38.86 -5.29
C GLY A 95 6.04 -38.64 -4.23
N ASN A 96 4.78 -38.85 -4.63
CA ASN A 96 3.55 -38.69 -3.84
C ASN A 96 3.27 -37.25 -3.38
N THR A 97 2.44 -36.54 -4.15
CA THR A 97 1.73 -35.35 -3.67
C THR A 97 0.79 -35.77 -2.54
N SER A 98 1.29 -35.75 -1.30
CA SER A 98 0.45 -35.90 -0.11
C SER A 98 -0.30 -34.59 0.15
N VAL A 99 -1.41 -34.67 0.88
CA VAL A 99 -2.10 -33.46 1.41
C VAL A 99 -1.11 -32.55 2.14
N HIS A 100 -0.11 -33.14 2.80
CA HIS A 100 0.97 -32.41 3.47
C HIS A 100 1.86 -31.59 2.53
N GLU A 101 2.14 -32.04 1.29
CA GLU A 101 2.90 -31.22 0.33
C GLU A 101 2.12 -29.99 -0.12
N TYR A 102 0.79 -30.09 -0.27
CA TYR A 102 -0.04 -28.92 -0.57
C TYR A 102 -0.03 -27.91 0.57
N ARG A 103 -0.08 -28.39 1.81
CA ARG A 103 0.01 -27.57 3.01
C ARG A 103 1.35 -26.83 3.11
N THR A 104 2.48 -27.53 2.96
CA THR A 104 3.80 -26.93 3.14
C THR A 104 4.26 -26.08 1.96
N VAL A 105 4.08 -26.57 0.72
CA VAL A 105 4.64 -25.92 -0.48
C VAL A 105 3.76 -24.80 -1.00
N LEU A 106 2.43 -24.88 -0.82
CA LEU A 106 1.53 -23.82 -1.27
C LEU A 106 1.04 -22.99 -0.09
N TYR A 107 0.30 -23.56 0.85
CA TYR A 107 -0.40 -22.78 1.87
C TYR A 107 0.55 -22.03 2.81
N TYR A 108 1.45 -22.74 3.50
CA TYR A 108 2.43 -22.11 4.38
C TYR A 108 3.38 -21.18 3.62
N ALA A 109 3.85 -21.59 2.44
CA ALA A 109 4.67 -20.71 1.61
C ALA A 109 3.96 -19.40 1.23
N THR A 110 2.65 -19.44 0.92
CA THR A 110 1.87 -18.22 0.64
C THR A 110 1.69 -17.33 1.87
N ILE A 111 1.45 -17.91 3.04
CA ILE A 111 1.33 -17.13 4.29
C ILE A 111 2.69 -16.53 4.67
N ASP A 112 3.75 -17.32 4.61
CA ASP A 112 5.10 -16.89 4.99
C ASP A 112 5.59 -15.76 4.06
N THR A 113 5.34 -15.86 2.75
CA THR A 113 5.69 -14.79 1.80
C THR A 113 4.88 -13.51 2.04
N LEU A 114 3.57 -13.62 2.28
CA LEU A 114 2.75 -12.45 2.60
C LEU A 114 3.12 -11.80 3.93
N LEU A 115 3.43 -12.60 4.96
CA LEU A 115 3.93 -12.11 6.24
C LEU A 115 5.27 -11.42 6.09
N GLN A 116 6.18 -11.98 5.28
CA GLN A 116 7.46 -11.37 4.98
C GLN A 116 7.28 -10.03 4.27
N ASP A 117 6.45 -9.96 3.22
CA ASP A 117 6.16 -8.72 2.51
C ASP A 117 5.54 -7.65 3.43
N LEU A 118 4.64 -8.04 4.34
CA LEU A 118 4.06 -7.14 5.34
C LEU A 118 5.08 -6.68 6.38
N ASN A 119 6.04 -7.52 6.75
CA ASN A 119 7.10 -7.17 7.69
C ASN A 119 8.14 -6.24 7.06
N ASP A 120 8.50 -6.49 5.81
CA ASP A 120 9.43 -5.64 5.06
C ASP A 120 8.81 -4.26 4.81
N ARG A 121 7.52 -4.20 4.45
CA ARG A 121 6.79 -2.94 4.25
C ARG A 121 6.52 -2.20 5.55
N PHE A 122 6.03 -2.88 6.58
CA PHE A 122 5.68 -2.31 7.89
C PHE A 122 6.66 -2.80 8.96
N SER A 123 7.92 -2.39 8.84
CA SER A 123 8.95 -2.63 9.85
C SER A 123 8.59 -1.95 11.18
N GLU A 124 9.25 -2.36 12.27
CA GLU A 124 9.06 -1.72 13.58
C GLU A 124 9.33 -0.21 13.55
N LEU A 125 10.30 0.22 12.74
CA LEU A 125 10.57 1.64 12.49
C LEU A 125 9.40 2.32 11.76
N ASN A 126 8.89 1.72 10.69
CA ASN A 126 7.77 2.32 9.94
C ASN A 126 6.49 2.39 10.79
N LEU A 127 6.25 1.39 11.66
CA LEU A 127 5.13 1.40 12.60
C LEU A 127 5.30 2.44 13.71
N SER A 128 6.52 2.62 14.23
CA SER A 128 6.79 3.66 15.25
C SER A 128 6.64 5.07 14.66
N LEU A 129 7.08 5.28 13.41
CA LEU A 129 6.85 6.52 12.65
C LEU A 129 5.37 6.77 12.38
N LEU A 130 4.61 5.73 12.04
CA LEU A 130 3.18 5.86 11.80
C LEU A 130 2.42 6.18 13.10
N LYS A 131 2.82 5.59 14.23
CA LYS A 131 2.28 5.93 15.56
C LYS A 131 2.64 7.36 15.97
N SER A 132 3.86 7.82 15.70
CA SER A 132 4.29 9.19 16.05
C SER A 132 3.59 10.26 15.22
N LEU A 133 3.24 9.99 13.95
CA LEU A 133 2.42 10.89 13.13
C LEU A 133 1.03 11.16 13.74
N GLN A 134 0.50 10.23 14.56
CA GLN A 134 -0.76 10.47 15.28
C GLN A 134 -0.67 11.69 16.20
N ALA A 135 0.49 11.95 16.81
CA ALA A 135 0.68 13.08 17.72
C ALA A 135 0.56 14.46 17.02
N LEU A 136 0.63 14.51 15.69
CA LEU A 136 0.39 15.73 14.91
C LEU A 136 -1.10 15.96 14.58
N VAL A 137 -1.97 14.99 14.87
CA VAL A 137 -3.41 15.08 14.60
C VAL A 137 -4.14 15.70 15.80
N PRO A 138 -4.91 16.80 15.63
CA PRO A 138 -5.56 17.51 16.73
C PRO A 138 -6.62 16.68 17.48
N ASN A 139 -7.26 15.71 16.81
CA ASN A 139 -8.24 14.80 17.41
C ASN A 139 -7.60 13.65 18.21
N SER A 140 -6.28 13.57 18.29
CA SER A 140 -5.59 12.50 19.01
C SER A 140 -5.49 12.80 20.51
N GLY A 141 -5.57 11.76 21.35
CA GLY A 141 -5.33 11.90 22.80
C GLY A 141 -3.89 12.24 23.17
N THR A 142 -2.97 12.17 22.20
CA THR A 142 -1.53 12.43 22.37
C THR A 142 -1.06 13.64 21.54
N PHE A 143 -1.94 14.59 21.28
CA PHE A 143 -1.65 15.75 20.44
C PHE A 143 -0.46 16.56 20.99
N LEU A 144 0.56 16.78 20.14
CA LEU A 144 1.79 17.53 20.42
C LEU A 144 2.60 17.03 21.63
N ASN A 145 2.50 15.75 21.98
CA ASN A 145 3.33 15.16 23.02
C ASN A 145 4.74 14.83 22.49
N LEU A 146 5.76 15.36 23.16
CA LEU A 146 7.17 15.17 22.79
C LEU A 146 7.57 13.68 22.76
N SER A 147 7.23 12.92 23.82
CA SER A 147 7.59 11.49 23.91
C SER A 147 7.02 10.65 22.77
N SER A 148 5.83 11.03 22.26
CA SER A 148 5.20 10.34 21.13
C SER A 148 5.80 10.77 19.79
N LEU A 149 6.33 11.99 19.67
CA LEU A 149 6.94 12.53 18.46
C LEU A 149 8.41 12.15 18.30
N GLN A 150 9.11 11.78 19.37
CA GLN A 150 10.55 11.48 19.35
C GLN A 150 11.01 10.55 18.20
N PRO A 151 10.32 9.43 17.87
CA PRO A 151 10.73 8.58 16.75
C PRO A 151 10.68 9.29 15.39
N PHE A 152 9.76 10.24 15.24
CA PHE A 152 9.64 11.05 14.02
C PHE A 152 10.73 12.12 13.94
N LEU A 153 10.98 12.83 15.05
CA LEU A 153 11.98 13.90 15.10
C LEU A 153 13.38 13.37 14.80
N THR A 154 13.76 12.27 15.45
CA THR A 154 15.05 11.59 15.24
C THR A 154 15.25 11.11 13.81
N HIS A 155 14.21 10.58 13.17
CA HIS A 155 14.30 10.06 11.80
C HIS A 155 14.47 11.18 10.76
N TYR A 156 13.81 12.32 10.95
CA TYR A 156 13.90 13.47 10.04
C TYR A 156 14.98 14.49 10.40
N GLY A 157 15.70 14.28 11.52
CA GLY A 157 16.80 15.14 11.94
C GLY A 157 16.34 16.50 12.46
N ILE A 158 15.14 16.57 13.05
CA ILE A 158 14.60 17.82 13.60
C ILE A 158 15.04 17.99 15.06
N ASP A 159 15.46 19.20 15.42
CA ASP A 159 15.98 19.48 16.77
C ASP A 159 14.93 19.29 17.87
N GLU A 160 15.18 18.35 18.78
CA GLU A 160 14.25 17.99 19.85
C GLU A 160 14.10 19.10 20.89
N GLU A 161 15.19 19.81 21.20
CA GLU A 161 15.18 20.89 22.20
C GLU A 161 14.41 22.10 21.68
N GLY A 162 14.68 22.55 20.46
CA GLY A 162 13.93 23.63 19.81
C GLY A 162 12.43 23.34 19.70
N ILE A 163 12.07 22.15 19.20
CA ILE A 163 10.66 21.76 19.05
C ILE A 163 9.92 21.72 20.38
N SER A 164 10.57 21.28 21.47
CA SER A 164 9.92 21.19 22.78
C SER A 164 9.31 22.53 23.22
N SER A 165 10.03 23.63 22.96
CA SER A 165 9.57 24.99 23.28
C SER A 165 8.45 25.46 22.36
N GLU A 166 8.54 25.14 21.06
CA GLU A 166 7.51 25.44 20.05
C GLU A 166 6.21 24.67 20.30
N LEU A 167 6.28 23.40 20.73
CA LEU A 167 5.10 22.59 21.01
C LEU A 167 4.27 23.16 22.17
N LEU A 168 4.93 23.62 23.23
CA LEU A 168 4.25 24.19 24.40
C LEU A 168 3.50 25.48 24.03
N THR A 169 4.16 26.37 23.28
CA THR A 169 3.57 27.64 22.84
C THR A 169 2.49 27.43 21.76
N ALA A 170 2.69 26.47 20.85
CA ALA A 170 1.69 26.08 19.86
C ALA A 170 0.43 25.54 20.53
N LEU A 171 0.56 24.73 21.59
CA LEU A 171 -0.58 24.18 22.31
C LEU A 171 -1.44 25.28 22.96
N THR A 172 -0.81 26.34 23.50
CA THR A 172 -1.55 27.51 23.99
C THR A 172 -2.26 28.27 22.87
N VAL A 173 -1.61 28.49 21.73
CA VAL A 173 -2.22 29.20 20.58
C VAL A 173 -3.40 28.39 20.00
N LEU A 174 -3.23 27.08 19.82
CA LEU A 174 -4.23 26.22 19.20
C LEU A 174 -5.45 25.97 20.09
N ARG A 175 -5.32 26.14 21.42
CA ARG A 175 -6.47 26.09 22.35
C ARG A 175 -7.47 27.21 22.08
N GLU A 176 -6.99 28.41 21.75
CA GLU A 176 -7.84 29.57 21.47
C GLU A 176 -8.63 29.44 20.16
N VAL A 177 -8.14 28.62 19.23
CA VAL A 177 -8.73 28.42 17.90
C VAL A 177 -9.55 27.11 17.80
N SER A 178 -9.78 26.41 18.91
CA SER A 178 -10.54 25.16 18.92
C SER A 178 -12.00 25.37 18.51
N PRO A 179 -12.62 24.46 17.70
CA PRO A 179 -12.14 23.11 17.36
C PRO A 179 -11.41 22.99 16.01
N LEU A 180 -10.28 22.26 16.02
CA LEU A 180 -9.51 21.90 14.82
C LEU A 180 -9.71 20.41 14.52
N THR A 181 -10.06 20.08 13.28
CA THR A 181 -10.41 18.69 12.88
C THR A 181 -9.34 18.02 12.02
N SER A 182 -8.50 18.80 11.34
CA SER A 182 -7.56 18.31 10.33
C SER A 182 -6.16 18.93 10.50
N ILE A 183 -5.12 18.18 10.15
CA ILE A 183 -3.72 18.66 10.14
C ILE A 183 -3.59 19.94 9.29
N ASN A 184 -4.29 20.02 8.16
CA ASN A 184 -4.29 21.20 7.28
C ASN A 184 -4.77 22.48 7.99
N GLN A 185 -5.75 22.36 8.90
CA GLN A 185 -6.24 23.50 9.68
C GLN A 185 -5.22 23.93 10.74
N VAL A 186 -4.51 22.97 11.36
CA VAL A 186 -3.42 23.27 12.29
C VAL A 186 -2.31 24.02 11.54
N TYR A 187 -1.91 23.51 10.38
CA TYR A 187 -0.90 24.14 9.54
C TYR A 187 -1.28 25.56 9.11
N SER A 188 -2.52 25.79 8.68
CA SER A 188 -2.94 27.13 8.21
C SER A 188 -2.85 28.19 9.30
N HIS A 189 -3.22 27.85 10.54
CA HIS A 189 -3.17 28.79 11.67
C HIS A 189 -1.74 29.04 12.15
N LEU A 190 -0.91 28.00 12.22
CA LEU A 190 0.49 28.18 12.60
C LEU A 190 1.30 28.92 11.53
N ASN A 191 0.89 28.82 10.26
CA ASN A 191 1.53 29.54 9.16
C ASN A 191 1.32 31.07 9.24
N GLU A 192 0.27 31.55 9.90
CA GLU A 192 0.09 33.00 10.18
C GLU A 192 1.20 33.53 11.10
N VAL A 193 1.75 32.66 11.95
CA VAL A 193 2.82 32.96 12.91
C VAL A 193 4.08 32.14 12.63
N LYS A 194 4.42 31.99 11.34
CA LYS A 194 5.52 31.13 10.88
C LYS A 194 6.88 31.40 11.54
N GLU A 195 7.14 32.64 11.95
CA GLU A 195 8.41 33.04 12.58
C GLU A 195 8.57 32.46 14.00
N CYS A 196 7.46 32.09 14.65
CA CYS A 196 7.47 31.53 16.00
C CYS A 196 7.52 29.99 16.01
N PHE A 197 7.20 29.34 14.89
CA PHE A 197 7.04 27.89 14.78
C PHE A 197 7.75 27.26 13.56
N PRO A 198 9.01 27.61 13.27
CA PRO A 198 9.70 27.10 12.08
C PRO A 198 9.84 25.58 12.09
N LEU A 199 10.23 24.97 13.22
CA LEU A 199 10.48 23.52 13.31
C LEU A 199 9.18 22.72 13.31
N LEU A 200 8.14 23.23 13.98
CA LEU A 200 6.82 22.60 13.98
C LEU A 200 6.17 22.66 12.58
N LEU A 201 6.32 23.77 11.86
CA LEU A 201 5.84 23.86 10.47
C LEU A 201 6.58 22.90 9.55
N GLU A 202 7.90 22.75 9.70
CA GLU A 202 8.68 21.75 8.96
C GLU A 202 8.18 20.33 9.26
N ALA A 203 7.99 19.98 10.53
CA ALA A 203 7.45 18.69 10.94
C ALA A 203 6.06 18.42 10.33
N LEU A 204 5.17 19.41 10.32
CA LEU A 204 3.83 19.31 9.72
C LEU A 204 3.88 19.18 8.20
N GLN A 205 4.78 19.90 7.52
CA GLN A 205 4.98 19.76 6.08
C GLN A 205 5.47 18.36 5.71
N ILE A 206 6.44 17.85 6.45
CA ILE A 206 6.93 16.48 6.28
C ILE A 206 5.78 15.49 6.50
N ALA A 207 5.01 15.63 7.59
CA ALA A 207 3.87 14.76 7.88
C ALA A 207 2.78 14.77 6.78
N MET A 208 2.49 15.93 6.20
CA MET A 208 1.51 16.05 5.11
C MET A 208 2.03 15.54 3.76
N THR A 209 3.34 15.51 3.56
CA THR A 209 3.98 15.05 2.31
C THR A 209 4.32 13.57 2.30
N ILE A 210 4.48 12.95 3.47
CA ILE A 210 4.64 11.50 3.58
C ILE A 210 3.35 10.84 3.10
N GLY A 211 3.43 10.20 1.93
CA GLY A 211 2.37 9.35 1.41
C GLY A 211 2.26 8.07 2.23
N VAL A 212 1.60 8.13 3.39
CA VAL A 212 1.33 6.94 4.21
C VAL A 212 0.36 5.99 3.49
N THR A 213 -0.49 6.52 2.60
CA THR A 213 -1.49 5.75 1.84
C THR A 213 -0.98 5.39 0.43
N THR A 214 -1.12 4.12 0.04
CA THR A 214 -0.82 3.68 -1.34
C THR A 214 -1.93 4.01 -2.34
N ALA A 215 -3.03 4.63 -1.89
CA ALA A 215 -4.19 4.93 -2.72
C ALA A 215 -3.84 5.72 -4.01
N THR A 216 -2.90 6.67 -3.93
CA THR A 216 -2.47 7.46 -5.10
C THR A 216 -1.71 6.61 -6.10
N ALA A 217 -0.74 5.79 -5.62
CA ALA A 217 -0.01 4.85 -6.46
C ALA A 217 -0.93 3.79 -7.08
N GLU A 218 -1.91 3.28 -6.34
CA GLU A 218 -2.85 2.29 -6.86
C GLU A 218 -3.80 2.87 -7.92
N ARG A 219 -4.22 4.13 -7.75
CA ARG A 219 -4.98 4.87 -8.77
C ARG A 219 -4.19 5.01 -10.06
N THR A 220 -2.89 5.32 -9.99
CA THR A 220 -2.03 5.41 -11.17
C THR A 220 -1.82 4.03 -11.81
N PHE A 221 -1.61 2.96 -11.04
CA PHE A 221 -1.49 1.60 -11.59
C PHE A 221 -2.79 1.08 -12.23
N SER A 222 -3.95 1.38 -11.63
CA SER A 222 -5.26 1.04 -12.21
C SER A 222 -5.50 1.78 -13.54
N SER A 223 -5.11 3.05 -13.59
CA SER A 223 -5.14 3.87 -14.81
C SER A 223 -4.20 3.30 -15.88
N LEU A 224 -2.97 2.96 -15.49
CA LEU A 224 -1.98 2.34 -16.37
C LEU A 224 -2.47 1.01 -16.95
N ARG A 225 -3.19 0.19 -16.17
CA ARG A 225 -3.79 -1.06 -16.68
C ARG A 225 -4.78 -0.82 -17.82
N ARG A 226 -5.51 0.30 -17.80
CA ARG A 226 -6.45 0.69 -18.88
C ARG A 226 -5.73 1.29 -20.08
N LEU A 227 -4.65 2.04 -19.86
CA LEU A 227 -3.87 2.70 -20.91
C LEU A 227 -2.90 1.74 -21.62
N LYS A 228 -2.27 0.85 -20.88
CA LYS A 228 -1.27 -0.13 -21.34
C LYS A 228 -1.90 -1.51 -21.48
N THR A 229 -2.73 -1.65 -22.51
CA THR A 229 -3.30 -2.94 -22.92
C THR A 229 -2.34 -3.74 -23.79
N TYR A 230 -2.52 -5.05 -23.88
CA TYR A 230 -1.72 -5.95 -24.75
C TYR A 230 -1.63 -5.46 -26.21
N LEU A 231 -2.73 -4.92 -26.75
CA LEU A 231 -2.78 -4.37 -28.11
C LEU A 231 -2.02 -3.03 -28.31
N ARG A 232 -1.59 -2.38 -27.22
CA ARG A 232 -0.89 -1.07 -27.22
C ARG A 232 0.55 -1.20 -26.70
N SER A 233 1.15 -2.38 -26.84
CA SER A 233 2.48 -2.71 -26.30
C SER A 233 3.65 -1.97 -26.98
N THR A 234 3.43 -1.39 -28.17
CA THR A 234 4.46 -0.67 -28.96
C THR A 234 4.54 0.83 -28.68
N MET A 235 3.83 1.34 -27.67
CA MET A 235 3.82 2.76 -27.34
C MET A 235 5.12 3.22 -26.66
N SER A 236 5.65 4.38 -27.04
CA SER A 236 6.82 4.99 -26.39
C SER A 236 6.51 5.38 -24.93
N GLN A 237 7.53 5.38 -24.09
CA GLN A 237 7.40 5.72 -22.67
C GLN A 237 6.91 7.16 -22.48
N GLU A 238 7.37 8.10 -23.30
CA GLU A 238 6.90 9.48 -23.28
C GLU A 238 5.39 9.55 -23.53
N ARG A 239 4.89 8.90 -24.59
CA ARG A 239 3.46 8.91 -24.89
C ARG A 239 2.64 8.25 -23.78
N LEU A 240 3.16 7.20 -23.14
CA LEU A 240 2.54 6.58 -21.97
C LEU A 240 2.40 7.56 -20.82
N ASN A 241 3.47 8.27 -20.48
CA ASN A 241 3.48 9.22 -19.37
C ASN A 241 2.47 10.35 -19.61
N HIS A 242 2.46 10.95 -20.81
CA HIS A 242 1.51 12.01 -21.15
C HIS A 242 0.05 11.52 -21.08
N LEU A 243 -0.26 10.35 -21.64
CA LEU A 243 -1.62 9.78 -21.57
C LEU A 243 -2.01 9.40 -20.13
N SER A 244 -1.05 8.94 -19.32
CA SER A 244 -1.29 8.61 -17.91
C SER A 244 -1.62 9.86 -17.12
N LEU A 245 -0.89 10.94 -17.34
CA LEU A 245 -1.14 12.23 -16.70
C LEU A 245 -2.53 12.78 -17.08
N LEU A 246 -2.91 12.74 -18.36
CA LEU A 246 -4.25 13.13 -18.81
C LEU A 246 -5.37 12.26 -18.20
N HIS A 247 -5.11 10.97 -17.99
CA HIS A 247 -6.11 10.06 -17.42
C HIS A 247 -6.26 10.20 -15.90
N ILE A 248 -5.15 10.42 -15.18
CA ILE A 248 -5.16 10.66 -13.73
C ILE A 248 -5.83 12.01 -13.45
N GLU A 249 -5.42 13.05 -14.16
CA GLU A 249 -5.97 14.41 -14.06
C GLU A 249 -7.13 14.62 -15.03
N ARG A 250 -8.05 13.65 -15.08
CA ARG A 250 -9.17 13.70 -16.04
C ARG A 250 -10.03 14.93 -15.84
N ASP A 251 -10.26 15.32 -14.59
CA ASP A 251 -11.13 16.46 -14.24
C ASP A 251 -10.52 17.81 -14.64
N LEU A 252 -9.19 17.93 -14.63
CA LEU A 252 -8.48 19.08 -15.18
C LEU A 252 -8.46 19.03 -16.70
N SER A 253 -8.23 17.84 -17.27
CA SER A 253 -8.19 17.63 -18.72
C SER A 253 -9.54 17.94 -19.38
N THR A 254 -10.66 17.61 -18.74
CA THR A 254 -11.99 17.96 -19.25
C THR A 254 -12.23 19.47 -19.21
N LYS A 255 -11.82 20.16 -18.13
CA LYS A 255 -11.90 21.64 -18.06
C LYS A 255 -11.04 22.33 -19.11
N LEU A 256 -9.88 21.76 -19.44
CA LEU A 256 -9.01 22.25 -20.51
C LEU A 256 -9.60 21.94 -21.89
N TRP A 257 -10.28 20.80 -22.04
CA TRP A 257 -10.96 20.43 -23.28
C TRP A 257 -12.11 21.39 -23.61
N ASP A 258 -12.85 21.84 -22.59
CA ASP A 258 -13.92 22.83 -22.76
C ASP A 258 -13.38 24.20 -23.23
N ASN A 259 -12.11 24.50 -22.97
CA ASN A 259 -11.43 25.75 -23.35
C ASN A 259 -10.22 25.47 -24.28
N LEU A 260 -10.35 24.50 -25.17
CA LEU A 260 -9.23 24.03 -26.00
C LEU A 260 -8.63 25.15 -26.86
N ASP A 261 -9.46 26.05 -27.39
CA ASP A 261 -9.04 27.16 -28.25
C ASP A 261 -8.07 28.09 -27.52
N ASP A 262 -8.34 28.42 -26.26
CA ASP A 262 -7.46 29.28 -25.45
C ASP A 262 -6.11 28.62 -25.18
N VAL A 263 -6.10 27.30 -24.99
CA VAL A 263 -4.87 26.52 -24.78
C VAL A 263 -4.04 26.48 -26.06
N VAL A 264 -4.67 26.27 -27.21
CA VAL A 264 -4.00 26.27 -28.52
C VAL A 264 -3.43 27.65 -28.83
N LEU A 265 -4.19 28.71 -28.55
CA LEU A 265 -3.72 30.09 -28.73
C LEU A 265 -2.54 30.40 -27.82
N LYS A 266 -2.60 30.08 -26.52
CA LYS A 266 -1.46 30.25 -25.60
C LYS A 266 -0.23 29.48 -26.05
N PHE A 267 -0.39 28.22 -26.46
CA PHE A 267 0.71 27.41 -26.97
C PHE A 267 1.34 28.03 -28.21
N SER A 268 0.53 28.54 -29.14
CA SER A 268 1.02 29.19 -30.36
C SER A 268 1.79 30.49 -30.09
N LEU A 269 1.42 31.23 -29.03
CA LEU A 269 2.09 32.46 -28.60
C LEU A 269 3.45 32.16 -27.96
N GLU A 270 3.54 31.11 -27.14
CA GLU A 270 4.81 30.68 -26.51
C GLU A 270 5.75 29.99 -27.51
N HIS A 271 5.22 29.23 -28.47
CA HIS A 271 6.00 28.42 -29.40
C HIS A 271 5.81 28.87 -30.86
N LYS A 272 6.24 30.11 -31.14
CA LYS A 272 6.07 30.79 -32.46
C LYS A 272 6.58 30.00 -33.68
N ASN A 273 7.50 29.05 -33.50
CA ASN A 273 8.10 28.24 -34.58
C ASN A 273 7.60 26.79 -34.64
N SER A 274 6.68 26.39 -33.77
CA SER A 274 6.19 25.01 -33.70
C SER A 274 4.89 24.86 -34.50
N ARG A 275 4.86 23.95 -35.47
CA ARG A 275 3.63 23.56 -36.16
C ARG A 275 3.00 22.36 -35.44
N MET A 276 1.76 22.50 -34.97
CA MET A 276 0.98 21.35 -34.50
C MET A 276 0.59 20.51 -35.71
N VAL A 277 1.18 19.32 -35.82
CA VAL A 277 0.76 18.30 -36.79
C VAL A 277 -0.29 17.43 -36.10
N LEU A 278 -1.56 17.65 -36.42
CA LEU A 278 -2.63 16.72 -36.05
C LEU A 278 -2.53 15.50 -36.97
N GLN A 279 -2.12 14.36 -36.42
CA GLN A 279 -2.21 13.05 -37.07
C GLN A 279 -3.55 12.39 -36.79
#